data_AF-A0A959XDX8-F1
#
_entry.id   AF-A0A959XDX8-F1
#
_cell.length_a   1.000
_cell.length_b   1.000
_cell.length_c   1.000
_cell.angle_alpha   90.00
_cell.angle_beta   90.00
_cell.angle_gamma   90.00
#
_symmetry.space_group_name_H-M   'P 1'
#
loop_
_entity.id
_entity.type
_entity.pdbx_description
1 polymer ?
#
loop_
_entity_poly.entity_id
_entity_poly.type
_entity_poly.pdbx_seq_one_letter_code
_entity_poly.pdbx_strand_id
1 'polypeptide(L)'
;EHFFGMTPFGWRVASAVVGALMVVVMMRLAMRLTGSAVLGVAAGVLMCFDGLQFVLSRLALLDLFQAFFILCAVAALAADRAWLRNRLDSLTAANPPSVWGPLVLWRPWRLLAGLWWGLALGTKWSTLYVLAAFGILLWLWDAGARRRIGVKAPVLRSMLTDALPALGYVVVFPVFIYVLTWSGWIWNAHAYEVALSHTQYGPYWGEYTKHKAEGFSRITQGLRSLWHYHHDVYSFHTKFLNTATHTYQSNPWGWLILNRPVGVDAQLNISPGAQGCDAATGSTCLRQVLLLGNPVVWWFGTAAALWSVVAWIGKRDWRYGIVVVGIAATWLPWLRYADRPIFSYYSITILPFLVLGATLLLGEILGPPDATAKRRAIGATIAGSVLVLTLVAFIFFWPIWTDELISNADWAKRMFFKRWI
;
A
#
# COMPACT_ATOMS: atom_id res chain seq x y z
N GLU A 1 -10.42 13.14 18.19
CA GLU A 1 -11.05 14.20 18.99
C GLU A 1 -12.35 13.79 19.66
N HIS A 2 -13.45 13.55 18.92
CA HIS A 2 -14.77 13.33 19.52
C HIS A 2 -14.84 12.19 20.57
N PHE A 3 -14.16 11.06 20.31
CA PHE A 3 -14.18 9.90 21.21
C PHE A 3 -12.98 9.80 22.17
N PHE A 4 -11.79 10.23 21.73
CA PHE A 4 -10.52 10.01 22.44
C PHE A 4 -9.71 11.29 22.71
N GLY A 5 -10.30 12.46 22.45
CA GLY A 5 -9.63 13.76 22.59
C GLY A 5 -8.54 14.02 21.54
N MET A 6 -7.80 15.12 21.74
CA MET A 6 -6.61 15.53 20.98
C MET A 6 -5.34 15.03 21.67
N THR A 7 -5.30 13.74 21.98
CA THR A 7 -4.19 13.09 22.69
C THR A 7 -3.36 12.24 21.71
N PRO A 8 -2.08 11.92 22.01
CA PRO A 8 -1.29 11.02 21.18
C PRO A 8 -1.99 9.67 20.91
N PHE A 9 -2.73 9.15 21.90
CA PHE A 9 -3.55 7.96 21.72
C PHE A 9 -4.66 8.17 20.68
N GLY A 10 -5.44 9.26 20.82
CA GLY A 10 -6.53 9.57 19.90
C GLY A 10 -6.10 9.74 18.44
N TRP A 11 -4.87 10.20 18.20
CA TRP A 11 -4.29 10.33 16.86
C TRP A 11 -3.75 9.02 16.27
N ARG A 12 -3.42 8.03 17.11
CA ARG A 12 -2.75 6.77 16.69
C ARG A 12 -3.67 5.56 16.70
N VAL A 13 -4.79 5.59 17.43
CA VAL A 13 -5.70 4.44 17.53
C VAL A 13 -6.27 4.02 16.17
N ALA A 14 -6.57 4.98 15.29
CA ALA A 14 -7.08 4.69 13.96
C ALA A 14 -6.05 3.96 13.08
N SER A 15 -4.79 4.40 13.08
CA SER A 15 -3.72 3.72 12.34
C SER A 15 -3.40 2.35 12.93
N ALA A 16 -3.52 2.17 14.24
CA ALA A 16 -3.33 0.86 14.88
C ALA A 16 -4.40 -0.15 14.42
N VAL A 17 -5.67 0.26 14.42
CA VAL A 17 -6.79 -0.57 13.94
C VAL A 17 -6.62 -0.89 12.45
N VAL A 18 -6.32 0.12 11.63
CA VAL A 18 -6.14 -0.07 10.19
C VAL A 18 -4.94 -0.97 9.87
N GLY A 19 -3.83 -0.83 10.61
CA GLY A 19 -2.68 -1.71 10.50
C GLY A 19 -3.03 -3.17 10.80
N ALA A 20 -3.81 -3.43 11.85
CA ALA A 20 -4.29 -4.77 12.18
C ALA A 20 -5.24 -5.33 11.10
N LEU A 21 -6.19 -4.51 10.61
CA LEU A 21 -7.09 -4.92 9.53
C LEU A 21 -6.33 -5.22 8.23
N MET A 22 -5.25 -4.49 7.93
CA MET A 22 -4.41 -4.73 6.77
C MET A 22 -3.80 -6.13 6.78
N VAL A 23 -3.35 -6.63 7.95
CA VAL A 23 -2.90 -8.02 8.13
C VAL A 23 -4.01 -9.00 7.77
N VAL A 24 -5.23 -8.78 8.28
CA VAL A 24 -6.38 -9.66 8.04
C VAL A 24 -6.73 -9.71 6.55
N VAL A 25 -6.76 -8.57 5.87
CA VAL A 25 -7.02 -8.50 4.43
C VAL A 25 -5.95 -9.26 3.65
N MET A 26 -4.67 -9.13 4.03
CA MET A 26 -3.57 -9.87 3.42
C MET A 26 -3.75 -11.38 3.60
N MET A 27 -4.07 -11.86 4.81
CA MET A 27 -4.35 -13.28 5.06
C MET A 27 -5.47 -13.78 4.14
N ARG A 28 -6.58 -13.04 4.04
CA ARG A 28 -7.73 -13.38 3.19
C ARG A 28 -7.38 -13.38 1.70
N LEU A 29 -6.57 -12.44 1.23
CA LEU A 29 -6.10 -12.39 -0.15
C LEU A 29 -5.19 -13.60 -0.45
N ALA A 30 -4.20 -13.87 0.41
CA ALA A 30 -3.31 -15.01 0.24
C ALA A 30 -4.07 -16.34 0.24
N MET A 31 -5.02 -16.54 1.16
CA MET A 31 -5.89 -17.72 1.16
C MET A 31 -6.70 -17.84 -0.12
N ARG A 32 -7.26 -16.75 -0.65
CA ARG A 32 -8.03 -16.77 -1.90
C ARG A 32 -7.17 -17.16 -3.10
N LEU A 33 -5.92 -16.71 -3.16
CA LEU A 33 -5.01 -16.98 -4.28
C LEU A 33 -4.38 -18.38 -4.21
N THR A 34 -4.15 -18.89 -3.01
CA THR A 34 -3.46 -20.17 -2.80
C THR A 34 -4.40 -21.33 -2.51
N GLY A 35 -5.61 -21.06 -2.02
CA GLY A 35 -6.50 -22.08 -1.46
C GLY A 35 -6.05 -22.64 -0.10
N SER A 36 -4.99 -22.09 0.51
CA SER A 36 -4.36 -22.63 1.71
C SER A 36 -4.48 -21.69 2.90
N ALA A 37 -5.11 -22.16 3.99
CA ALA A 37 -5.16 -21.43 5.26
C ALA A 37 -3.76 -21.22 5.86
N VAL A 38 -2.87 -22.21 5.73
CA VAL A 38 -1.49 -22.14 6.22
C VAL A 38 -0.71 -21.02 5.54
N LEU A 39 -0.81 -20.91 4.20
CA LEU A 39 -0.17 -19.82 3.46
C LEU A 39 -0.84 -18.47 3.74
N GLY A 40 -2.14 -18.46 4.01
CA GLY A 40 -2.86 -17.32 4.55
C GLY A 40 -2.26 -16.78 5.84
N VAL A 41 -2.09 -17.67 6.83
CA VAL A 41 -1.48 -17.34 8.13
C VAL A 41 -0.03 -16.93 7.96
N ALA A 42 0.74 -17.60 7.10
CA ALA A 42 2.12 -17.22 6.81
C ALA A 42 2.21 -15.77 6.28
N ALA A 43 1.33 -15.37 5.35
CA ALA A 43 1.25 -13.99 4.89
C ALA A 43 0.94 -13.01 6.03
N GLY A 44 0.02 -13.39 6.92
CA GLY A 44 -0.30 -12.61 8.12
C GLY A 44 0.89 -12.43 9.06
N VAL A 45 1.65 -13.50 9.32
CA VAL A 45 2.87 -13.47 10.15
C VAL A 45 3.93 -12.56 9.52
N LEU A 46 4.24 -12.74 8.24
CA LEU A 46 5.22 -11.90 7.53
C LEU A 46 4.87 -10.42 7.59
N MET A 47 3.58 -10.09 7.47
CA MET A 47 3.08 -8.72 7.49
C MET A 47 2.99 -8.13 8.91
N CYS A 48 2.56 -8.92 9.89
CA CYS A 48 2.40 -8.50 11.28
C CYS A 48 3.75 -8.22 11.95
N PHE A 49 4.78 -9.01 11.60
CA PHE A 49 6.13 -8.90 12.15
C PHE A 49 7.08 -8.14 11.21
N ASP A 50 6.54 -7.25 10.35
CA ASP A 50 7.33 -6.29 9.61
C ASP A 50 7.45 -4.96 10.39
N GLY A 51 8.69 -4.48 10.54
CA GLY A 51 9.00 -3.26 11.29
C GLY A 51 8.39 -1.98 10.70
N LEU A 52 8.35 -1.85 9.37
CA LEU A 52 7.82 -0.65 8.73
C LEU A 52 6.33 -0.55 8.96
N GLN A 53 5.60 -1.66 8.77
CA GLN A 53 4.18 -1.72 9.09
C GLN A 53 3.92 -1.49 10.58
N PHE A 54 4.68 -2.14 11.46
CA PHE A 54 4.49 -2.03 12.90
C PHE A 54 4.67 -0.58 13.38
N VAL A 55 5.71 0.10 12.92
CA VAL A 55 5.95 1.51 13.28
C VAL A 55 4.88 2.41 12.68
N LEU A 56 4.56 2.29 11.38
CA LEU A 56 3.53 3.13 10.75
C LEU A 56 2.13 2.91 11.32
N SER A 57 1.81 1.72 11.84
CA SER A 57 0.56 1.47 12.56
C SER A 57 0.46 2.16 13.92
N ARG A 58 1.54 2.78 14.40
CA ARG A 58 1.57 3.50 15.68
C ARG A 58 1.94 4.96 15.53
N LEU A 59 2.00 5.46 14.30
CA LEU A 59 2.20 6.86 13.98
C LEU A 59 0.94 7.44 13.34
N ALA A 60 0.77 8.75 13.48
CA ALA A 60 -0.31 9.50 12.82
C ALA A 60 0.10 9.89 11.39
N LEU A 61 0.45 8.90 10.57
CA LEU A 61 0.83 9.09 9.17
C LEU A 61 -0.20 8.45 8.23
N LEU A 62 -0.43 9.11 7.09
CA LEU A 62 -1.46 8.71 6.13
C LEU A 62 -1.09 7.47 5.30
N ASP A 63 0.21 7.17 5.14
CA ASP A 63 0.70 6.18 4.17
C ASP A 63 0.19 4.76 4.48
N LEU A 64 -0.05 4.44 5.76
CA LEU A 64 -0.64 3.16 6.16
C LEU A 64 -2.08 3.01 5.65
N PHE A 65 -2.90 4.06 5.74
CA PHE A 65 -4.28 4.05 5.25
C PHE A 65 -4.30 3.87 3.72
N GLN A 66 -3.37 4.53 3.02
CA GLN A 66 -3.22 4.37 1.58
C GLN A 66 -2.90 2.91 1.23
N ALA A 67 -1.90 2.30 1.89
CA ALA A 67 -1.51 0.91 1.67
C ALA A 67 -2.68 -0.05 1.95
N PHE A 68 -3.44 0.18 3.03
CA PHE A 68 -4.62 -0.61 3.38
C PHE A 68 -5.69 -0.53 2.28
N PHE A 69 -6.07 0.67 1.85
CA PHE A 69 -7.10 0.83 0.81
C PHE A 69 -6.65 0.26 -0.54
N ILE A 70 -5.37 0.39 -0.92
CA ILE A 70 -4.80 -0.27 -2.10
C ILE A 70 -4.95 -1.79 -1.99
N LEU A 71 -4.57 -2.38 -0.85
CA LEU A 71 -4.68 -3.82 -0.63
C LEU A 71 -6.13 -4.31 -0.68
N CYS A 72 -7.06 -3.57 -0.08
CA CYS A 72 -8.51 -3.86 -0.16
C CYS A 72 -9.03 -3.82 -1.60
N ALA A 73 -8.62 -2.82 -2.38
CA ALA A 73 -9.02 -2.69 -3.77
C ALA A 73 -8.50 -3.87 -4.60
N VAL A 74 -7.23 -4.24 -4.45
CA VAL A 74 -6.63 -5.40 -5.13
C VAL A 74 -7.30 -6.71 -4.70
N ALA A 75 -7.60 -6.87 -3.41
CA ALA A 75 -8.31 -8.05 -2.91
C ALA A 75 -9.72 -8.18 -3.52
N ALA A 76 -10.42 -7.05 -3.68
CA ALA A 76 -11.71 -7.00 -4.37
C ALA A 76 -11.57 -7.32 -5.86
N LEU A 77 -10.51 -6.87 -6.55
CA LEU A 77 -10.25 -7.25 -7.95
C LEU A 77 -9.92 -8.74 -8.10
N ALA A 78 -9.16 -9.33 -7.17
CA ALA A 78 -8.91 -10.77 -7.16
C ALA A 78 -10.21 -11.57 -6.94
N ALA A 79 -11.15 -11.02 -6.14
CA ALA A 79 -12.48 -11.58 -5.96
C ALA A 79 -13.35 -11.44 -7.22
N ASP A 80 -13.36 -10.26 -7.85
CA ASP A 80 -14.05 -10.00 -9.12
C ASP A 80 -13.58 -10.95 -10.20
N ARG A 81 -12.28 -11.20 -10.25
CA ARG A 81 -11.69 -12.16 -11.19
C ARG A 81 -12.35 -13.53 -11.06
N ALA A 82 -12.37 -14.12 -9.87
CA ALA A 82 -12.97 -15.45 -9.67
C ALA A 82 -14.48 -15.43 -9.95
N TRP A 83 -15.17 -14.38 -9.48
CA TRP A 83 -16.61 -14.20 -9.67
C TRP A 83 -17.00 -14.14 -11.15
N LEU A 84 -16.27 -13.38 -11.96
CA LEU A 84 -16.53 -13.27 -13.39
C LEU A 84 -16.37 -14.62 -14.09
N ARG A 85 -15.33 -15.39 -13.77
CA ARG A 85 -15.10 -16.70 -14.41
C ARG A 85 -16.32 -17.60 -14.20
N ASN A 86 -16.74 -17.76 -12.94
CA ASN A 86 -17.88 -18.59 -12.60
C ASN A 86 -19.18 -18.09 -13.25
N ARG A 87 -19.37 -16.75 -13.31
CA ARG A 87 -20.55 -16.15 -13.94
C ARG A 87 -20.57 -16.40 -15.45
N LEU A 88 -19.44 -16.23 -16.13
CA LEU A 88 -19.33 -16.53 -17.56
C LEU A 88 -19.60 -18.00 -17.83
N ASP A 89 -19.00 -18.91 -17.07
CA ASP A 89 -19.19 -20.35 -17.21
C ASP A 89 -20.68 -20.73 -17.08
N SER A 90 -21.39 -20.18 -16.09
CA SER A 90 -22.83 -20.39 -15.93
C SER A 90 -23.68 -19.85 -17.09
N LEU A 91 -23.31 -18.69 -17.64
CA LEU A 91 -24.08 -18.04 -18.72
C LEU A 91 -23.85 -18.74 -20.05
N THR A 92 -22.64 -19.25 -20.30
CA THR A 92 -22.32 -20.02 -21.51
C THR A 92 -22.89 -21.43 -21.48
N ALA A 93 -23.10 -22.02 -20.31
CA ALA A 93 -23.82 -23.29 -20.20
C ALA A 93 -25.31 -23.14 -20.57
N ALA A 94 -25.91 -21.98 -20.26
CA ALA A 94 -27.32 -21.71 -20.51
C ALA A 94 -27.65 -21.29 -21.95
N ASN A 95 -26.70 -20.70 -22.69
CA ASN A 95 -26.92 -20.20 -24.05
C ASN A 95 -25.68 -20.45 -24.93
N PRO A 96 -25.86 -20.84 -26.21
CA PRO A 96 -24.74 -20.97 -27.13
C PRO A 96 -23.97 -19.64 -27.25
N PRO A 97 -22.62 -19.67 -27.24
CA PRO A 97 -21.83 -18.45 -27.15
C PRO A 97 -21.99 -17.60 -28.42
N SER A 98 -22.52 -16.38 -28.26
CA SER A 98 -22.46 -15.36 -29.31
C SER A 98 -20.99 -15.05 -29.65
N VAL A 99 -20.77 -14.46 -30.82
CA VAL A 99 -19.44 -14.01 -31.25
C VAL A 99 -18.77 -13.10 -30.19
N TRP A 100 -19.55 -12.32 -29.44
CA TRP A 100 -19.07 -11.41 -28.41
C TRP A 100 -18.97 -12.06 -27.02
N GLY A 101 -19.60 -13.22 -26.83
CA GLY A 101 -19.87 -13.81 -25.52
C GLY A 101 -20.92 -13.03 -24.72
N PRO A 102 -21.32 -13.53 -23.55
CA PRO A 102 -22.29 -12.83 -22.70
C PRO A 102 -21.73 -11.51 -22.15
N LEU A 103 -22.61 -10.52 -21.98
CA LEU A 103 -22.30 -9.23 -21.36
C LEU A 103 -22.59 -9.31 -19.86
N VAL A 104 -21.62 -8.90 -19.02
CA VAL A 104 -21.77 -8.92 -17.56
C VAL A 104 -21.50 -7.52 -17.02
N LEU A 105 -22.55 -6.70 -17.00
CA LEU A 105 -22.46 -5.30 -16.58
C LEU A 105 -22.39 -5.16 -15.06
N TRP A 106 -23.21 -5.92 -14.32
CA TRP A 106 -23.19 -5.86 -12.86
C TRP A 106 -21.99 -6.60 -12.29
N ARG A 107 -21.09 -5.85 -11.64
CA ARG A 107 -19.82 -6.35 -11.07
C ARG A 107 -19.66 -5.87 -9.62
N PRO A 108 -20.26 -6.56 -8.63
CA PRO A 108 -20.29 -6.06 -7.25
C PRO A 108 -18.89 -5.94 -6.63
N TRP A 109 -17.99 -6.88 -6.91
CA TRP A 109 -16.61 -6.83 -6.46
C TRP A 109 -15.81 -5.70 -7.11
N ARG A 110 -16.13 -5.34 -8.37
CA ARG A 110 -15.50 -4.22 -9.06
C ARG A 110 -16.01 -2.87 -8.53
N LEU A 111 -17.28 -2.78 -8.15
CA LEU A 111 -17.82 -1.64 -7.42
C LEU A 111 -17.12 -1.45 -6.08
N LEU A 112 -16.94 -2.54 -5.32
CA LEU A 112 -16.20 -2.52 -4.06
C LEU A 112 -14.74 -2.10 -4.27
N ALA A 113 -14.08 -2.61 -5.31
CA ALA A 113 -12.73 -2.14 -5.67
C ALA A 113 -12.72 -0.64 -5.97
N GLY A 114 -13.72 -0.12 -6.69
CA GLY A 114 -13.87 1.31 -6.98
C GLY A 114 -14.01 2.17 -5.73
N LEU A 115 -14.76 1.70 -4.72
CA LEU A 115 -14.84 2.38 -3.42
C LEU A 115 -13.46 2.51 -2.78
N TRP A 116 -12.73 1.40 -2.69
CA TRP A 116 -11.39 1.40 -2.09
C TRP A 116 -10.38 2.22 -2.88
N TRP A 117 -10.45 2.21 -4.21
CA TRP A 117 -9.62 3.07 -5.05
C TRP A 117 -9.89 4.55 -4.80
N GLY A 118 -11.15 4.96 -4.66
CA GLY A 118 -11.51 6.33 -4.34
C GLY A 118 -11.00 6.78 -2.97
N LEU A 119 -11.09 5.92 -1.95
CA LEU A 119 -10.55 6.18 -0.61
C LEU A 119 -9.01 6.26 -0.61
N ALA A 120 -8.35 5.36 -1.35
CA ALA A 120 -6.89 5.39 -1.53
C ALA A 120 -6.43 6.66 -2.26
N LEU A 121 -7.16 7.13 -3.26
CA LEU A 121 -6.91 8.40 -3.95
C LEU A 121 -7.13 9.61 -3.04
N GLY A 122 -8.19 9.58 -2.23
CA GLY A 122 -8.48 10.60 -1.22
C GLY A 122 -7.39 10.71 -0.15
N THR A 123 -6.64 9.62 0.07
CA THR A 123 -5.50 9.61 0.99
C THR A 123 -4.23 10.16 0.33
N LYS A 124 -3.89 9.71 -0.90
CA LYS A 124 -2.69 10.16 -1.62
C LYS A 124 -2.79 9.91 -3.13
N TRP A 125 -2.39 10.89 -3.94
CA TRP A 125 -2.49 10.82 -5.41
C TRP A 125 -1.59 9.78 -6.07
N SER A 126 -0.55 9.29 -5.38
CA SER A 126 0.30 8.21 -5.92
C SER A 126 -0.49 6.93 -6.24
N THR A 127 -1.68 6.76 -5.65
CA THR A 127 -2.63 5.70 -6.00
C THR A 127 -3.05 5.72 -7.48
N LEU A 128 -3.00 6.86 -8.18
CA LEU A 128 -3.34 6.96 -9.61
C LEU A 128 -2.54 5.99 -10.47
N TYR A 129 -1.24 5.85 -10.19
CA TYR A 129 -0.35 4.92 -10.90
C TYR A 129 -0.77 3.46 -10.68
N VAL A 130 -1.16 3.13 -9.44
CA VAL A 130 -1.60 1.80 -9.04
C VAL A 130 -2.93 1.45 -9.69
N LEU A 131 -3.91 2.36 -9.62
CA LEU A 131 -5.22 2.20 -10.25
C LEU A 131 -5.08 1.99 -11.76
N ALA A 132 -4.27 2.80 -12.45
CA ALA A 132 -4.04 2.67 -13.89
C ALA A 132 -3.42 1.30 -14.24
N ALA A 133 -2.37 0.89 -13.53
CA ALA A 133 -1.69 -0.38 -13.78
C ALA A 133 -2.60 -1.59 -13.51
N PHE A 134 -3.35 -1.58 -12.41
CA PHE A 134 -4.34 -2.63 -12.12
C PHE A 134 -5.54 -2.58 -13.05
N GLY A 135 -5.93 -1.42 -13.58
CA GLY A 135 -6.96 -1.29 -14.61
C GLY A 135 -6.58 -2.02 -15.91
N ILE A 136 -5.30 -1.92 -16.32
CA ILE A 136 -4.78 -2.69 -17.46
C ILE A 136 -4.76 -4.18 -17.12
N LEU A 137 -4.26 -4.58 -15.96
CA LEU A 137 -4.23 -5.99 -15.54
C LEU A 137 -5.65 -6.61 -15.48
N LEU A 138 -6.63 -5.85 -14.97
CA LEU A 138 -8.03 -6.20 -14.90
C LEU A 138 -8.61 -6.47 -16.29
N TRP A 139 -8.36 -5.58 -17.25
CA TRP A 139 -8.78 -5.77 -18.64
C TRP A 139 -8.15 -7.03 -19.25
N LEU A 140 -6.84 -7.26 -19.04
CA LEU A 140 -6.18 -8.47 -19.52
C LEU A 140 -6.75 -9.75 -18.87
N TRP A 141 -7.18 -9.70 -17.62
CA TRP A 141 -7.87 -10.81 -16.96
C TRP A 141 -9.26 -11.07 -17.52
N ASP A 142 -10.02 -10.02 -17.84
CA ASP A 142 -11.33 -10.12 -18.51
C ASP A 142 -11.16 -10.72 -19.91
N ALA A 143 -10.18 -10.24 -20.69
CA ALA A 143 -9.80 -10.82 -21.98
C ALA A 143 -9.44 -12.32 -21.84
N GLY A 144 -8.63 -12.66 -20.84
CA GLY A 144 -8.28 -14.03 -20.54
C GLY A 144 -9.48 -14.89 -20.15
N ALA A 145 -10.47 -14.33 -19.46
CA ALA A 145 -11.71 -15.03 -19.12
C ALA A 145 -12.56 -15.28 -20.38
N ARG A 146 -12.68 -14.30 -21.27
CA ARG A 146 -13.38 -14.47 -22.56
C ARG A 146 -12.71 -15.48 -23.49
N ARG A 147 -11.38 -15.50 -23.52
CA ARG A 147 -10.62 -16.51 -24.28
C ARG A 147 -11.00 -17.93 -23.87
N ARG A 148 -11.18 -18.19 -22.57
CA ARG A 148 -11.51 -19.55 -22.07
C ARG A 148 -12.87 -20.04 -22.52
N ILE A 149 -13.84 -19.15 -22.69
CA ILE A 149 -15.18 -19.50 -23.19
C ILE A 149 -15.27 -19.43 -24.73
N GLY A 150 -14.14 -19.44 -25.44
CA GLY A 150 -14.08 -19.54 -26.90
C GLY A 150 -14.30 -18.24 -27.68
N VAL A 151 -14.34 -17.07 -27.03
CA VAL A 151 -14.47 -15.78 -27.74
C VAL A 151 -13.22 -15.50 -28.58
N LYS A 152 -13.39 -15.37 -29.90
CA LYS A 152 -12.33 -14.96 -30.84
C LYS A 152 -11.92 -13.50 -30.62
N ALA A 153 -10.66 -13.16 -30.90
CA ALA A 153 -10.10 -11.82 -30.66
C ALA A 153 -10.43 -11.24 -29.25
N PRO A 154 -10.17 -11.99 -28.17
CA PRO A 154 -10.70 -11.68 -26.83
C PRO A 154 -10.18 -10.36 -26.26
N VAL A 155 -8.97 -9.95 -26.62
CA VAL A 155 -8.39 -8.66 -26.18
C VAL A 155 -9.19 -7.49 -26.76
N LEU A 156 -9.41 -7.48 -28.07
CA LEU A 156 -10.17 -6.43 -28.75
C LEU A 156 -11.63 -6.41 -28.29
N ARG A 157 -12.27 -7.58 -28.19
CA ARG A 157 -13.69 -7.65 -27.82
C ARG A 157 -13.94 -7.27 -26.36
N SER A 158 -13.08 -7.71 -25.44
CA SER A 158 -13.17 -7.33 -24.02
C SER A 158 -12.95 -5.84 -23.77
N MET A 159 -12.27 -5.13 -24.69
CA MET A 159 -12.15 -3.68 -24.60
C MET A 159 -13.53 -3.00 -24.61
N LEU A 160 -14.45 -3.47 -25.47
CA LEU A 160 -15.80 -2.93 -25.59
C LEU A 160 -16.75 -3.53 -24.55
N THR A 161 -16.66 -4.85 -24.31
CA THR A 161 -17.63 -5.55 -23.46
C THR A 161 -17.30 -5.50 -21.97
N ASP A 162 -16.05 -5.24 -21.60
CA ASP A 162 -15.63 -5.23 -20.18
C ASP A 162 -14.88 -3.95 -19.81
N ALA A 163 -13.88 -3.52 -20.58
CA ALA A 163 -13.03 -2.37 -20.20
C ALA A 163 -13.80 -1.05 -20.26
N LEU A 164 -14.60 -0.81 -21.31
CA LEU A 164 -15.40 0.40 -21.42
C LEU A 164 -16.45 0.50 -20.29
N PRO A 165 -17.26 -0.54 -19.99
CA PRO A 165 -18.08 -0.56 -18.77
C PRO A 165 -17.26 -0.45 -17.47
N ALA A 166 -16.04 -1.01 -17.43
CA ALA A 166 -15.17 -0.91 -16.26
C ALA A 166 -14.80 0.53 -15.92
N LEU A 167 -14.73 1.46 -16.89
CA LEU A 167 -14.47 2.87 -16.61
C LEU A 167 -15.48 3.45 -15.61
N GLY A 168 -16.73 3.00 -15.64
CA GLY A 168 -17.73 3.38 -14.63
C GLY A 168 -17.30 2.98 -13.21
N TYR A 169 -16.73 1.79 -13.05
CA TYR A 169 -16.32 1.23 -11.76
C TYR A 169 -14.92 1.64 -11.30
N VAL A 170 -13.96 1.80 -12.22
CA VAL A 170 -12.55 2.03 -11.89
C VAL A 170 -12.08 3.46 -12.16
N VAL A 171 -12.90 4.29 -12.81
CA VAL A 171 -12.59 5.72 -13.02
C VAL A 171 -13.68 6.60 -12.44
N VAL A 172 -14.91 6.52 -12.96
CA VAL A 172 -16.01 7.43 -12.60
C VAL A 172 -16.37 7.28 -11.12
N PHE A 173 -16.58 6.06 -10.65
CA PHE A 173 -16.95 5.81 -9.26
C PHE A 173 -15.83 6.19 -8.26
N PRO A 174 -14.54 5.83 -8.46
CA PRO A 174 -13.45 6.32 -7.62
C PRO A 174 -13.32 7.85 -7.59
N VAL A 175 -13.51 8.53 -8.72
CA VAL A 175 -13.51 10.01 -8.77
C VAL A 175 -14.68 10.57 -7.96
N PHE A 176 -15.86 9.98 -8.05
CA PHE A 176 -17.00 10.36 -7.22
C PHE A 176 -16.69 10.19 -5.73
N ILE A 177 -16.15 9.04 -5.32
CA ILE A 177 -15.74 8.79 -3.93
C ILE A 177 -14.65 9.78 -3.50
N TYR A 178 -13.67 10.07 -4.35
CA TYR A 178 -12.64 11.09 -4.08
C TYR A 178 -13.29 12.44 -3.76
N VAL A 179 -14.18 12.95 -4.61
CA VAL A 179 -14.88 14.22 -4.36
C VAL A 179 -15.72 14.17 -3.07
N LEU A 180 -16.34 13.03 -2.75
CA LEU A 180 -17.06 12.85 -1.48
C LEU A 180 -16.15 12.96 -0.25
N THR A 181 -14.88 12.53 -0.32
CA THR A 181 -13.93 12.73 0.79
C THR A 181 -13.65 14.21 1.06
N TRP A 182 -13.86 15.09 0.07
CA TRP A 182 -13.76 16.55 0.21
C TRP A 182 -15.08 17.23 0.59
N SER A 183 -16.14 16.47 0.93
CA SER A 183 -17.44 17.04 1.31
C SER A 183 -17.33 18.06 2.45
N GLY A 184 -16.49 17.81 3.45
CA GLY A 184 -16.21 18.76 4.53
C GLY A 184 -15.61 20.08 4.03
N TRP A 185 -14.75 20.04 3.01
CA TRP A 185 -14.20 21.22 2.34
C TRP A 185 -15.28 21.95 1.53
N ILE A 186 -15.99 21.23 0.66
CA ILE A 186 -17.00 21.80 -0.24
C ILE A 186 -18.09 22.50 0.58
N TRP A 187 -18.52 21.91 1.70
CA TRP A 187 -19.52 22.52 2.55
C TRP A 187 -18.97 23.73 3.31
N ASN A 188 -17.71 23.73 3.71
CA ASN A 188 -17.14 24.76 4.58
C ASN A 188 -16.05 25.60 3.91
N ALA A 189 -16.13 25.81 2.59
CA ALA A 189 -15.09 26.47 1.79
C ALA A 189 -14.64 27.82 2.36
N HIS A 190 -15.60 28.63 2.85
CA HIS A 190 -15.32 29.91 3.51
C HIS A 190 -14.38 29.78 4.72
N ALA A 191 -14.51 28.72 5.53
CA ALA A 191 -13.69 28.53 6.72
C ALA A 191 -12.24 28.18 6.35
N TYR A 192 -12.06 27.32 5.34
CA TYR A 192 -10.73 26.99 4.81
C TYR A 192 -10.07 28.20 4.16
N GLU A 193 -10.83 29.00 3.43
CA GLU A 193 -10.35 30.22 2.79
C GLU A 193 -9.87 31.26 3.80
N VAL A 194 -10.65 31.52 4.86
CA VAL A 194 -10.23 32.39 5.97
C VAL A 194 -8.94 31.84 6.61
N ALA A 195 -8.92 30.56 6.97
CA ALA A 195 -7.76 29.95 7.62
C ALA A 195 -6.48 30.03 6.77
N LEU A 196 -6.58 29.81 5.45
CA LEU A 196 -5.44 29.85 4.53
C LEU A 196 -5.02 31.28 4.17
N SER A 197 -5.97 32.22 4.14
CA SER A 197 -5.69 33.64 3.91
C SER A 197 -4.95 34.32 5.07
N HIS A 198 -5.03 33.77 6.28
CA HIS A 198 -4.30 34.23 7.46
C HIS A 198 -2.89 33.62 7.58
N THR A 199 -2.29 33.14 6.49
CA THR A 199 -0.94 32.56 6.48
C THR A 199 0.11 33.50 5.86
N GLN A 200 1.38 33.18 6.06
CA GLN A 200 2.55 33.97 5.63
C GLN A 200 2.76 34.08 4.10
N TYR A 201 1.87 33.54 3.26
CA TYR A 201 2.11 33.31 1.83
C TYR A 201 1.38 34.26 0.85
N GLY A 202 0.91 35.42 1.29
CA GLY A 202 0.40 36.48 0.38
C GLY A 202 -1.13 36.63 0.35
N PRO A 203 -1.66 37.66 -0.35
CA PRO A 203 -2.98 38.22 -0.08
C PRO A 203 -4.12 37.30 -0.53
N TYR A 204 -5.20 37.27 0.26
CA TYR A 204 -6.50 36.59 0.06
C TYR A 204 -6.48 35.38 -0.88
N TRP A 205 -6.54 34.19 -0.29
CA TRP A 205 -6.70 32.94 -1.02
C TRP A 205 -8.05 32.92 -1.77
N GLY A 206 -8.06 33.44 -3.00
CA GLY A 206 -9.22 33.54 -3.89
C GLY A 206 -10.24 34.62 -3.50
N GLU A 207 -10.72 35.43 -4.45
CA GLU A 207 -11.87 36.34 -4.22
C GLU A 207 -13.23 35.60 -4.23
N TYR A 208 -13.23 34.27 -4.18
CA TYR A 208 -14.44 33.48 -4.43
C TYR A 208 -15.52 33.70 -3.38
N THR A 209 -15.17 34.21 -2.18
CA THR A 209 -16.07 34.45 -1.05
C THR A 209 -16.45 35.91 -0.80
N LYS A 210 -16.20 36.84 -1.73
CA LYS A 210 -16.72 38.21 -1.59
C LYS A 210 -18.21 38.25 -1.24
N HIS A 211 -18.95 37.20 -1.60
CA HIS A 211 -20.32 36.94 -1.13
C HIS A 211 -20.48 35.53 -0.56
N LYS A 212 -21.22 35.43 0.55
CA LYS A 212 -21.68 34.16 1.11
C LYS A 212 -22.63 33.49 0.11
N ALA A 213 -22.30 32.27 -0.31
CA ALA A 213 -23.10 31.51 -1.26
C ALA A 213 -24.09 30.57 -0.54
N GLU A 214 -25.33 30.49 -1.03
CA GLU A 214 -26.39 29.63 -0.47
C GLU A 214 -26.96 28.65 -1.52
N GLY A 215 -27.57 27.56 -1.04
CA GLY A 215 -28.12 26.52 -1.92
C GLY A 215 -27.08 25.93 -2.87
N PHE A 216 -27.44 25.77 -4.15
CA PHE A 216 -26.55 25.21 -5.18
C PHE A 216 -25.28 26.05 -5.41
N SER A 217 -25.35 27.38 -5.20
CA SER A 217 -24.18 28.26 -5.37
C SER A 217 -23.07 27.97 -4.35
N ARG A 218 -23.41 27.42 -3.17
CA ARG A 218 -22.43 26.95 -2.17
C ARG A 218 -21.61 25.79 -2.71
N ILE A 219 -22.24 24.85 -3.41
CA ILE A 219 -21.57 23.69 -3.98
C ILE A 219 -20.62 24.13 -5.09
N THR A 220 -21.06 25.02 -5.99
CA THR A 220 -20.21 25.52 -7.08
C THR A 220 -19.04 26.36 -6.58
N GLN A 221 -19.25 27.21 -5.57
CA GLN A 221 -18.18 27.94 -4.89
C GLN A 221 -17.20 26.97 -4.22
N GLY A 222 -17.68 25.97 -3.49
CA GLY A 222 -16.84 24.96 -2.83
C GLY A 222 -16.02 24.13 -3.82
N LEU A 223 -16.58 23.77 -4.98
CA LEU A 223 -15.84 23.07 -6.04
C LEU A 223 -14.78 23.95 -6.70
N ARG A 224 -15.04 25.25 -6.91
CA ARG A 224 -14.05 26.21 -7.42
C ARG A 224 -12.89 26.42 -6.44
N SER A 225 -13.23 26.60 -5.16
CA SER A 225 -12.27 26.65 -4.06
C SER A 225 -11.39 25.39 -4.04
N LEU A 226 -12.02 24.21 -4.09
CA LEU A 226 -11.31 22.93 -4.12
C LEU A 226 -10.38 22.81 -5.34
N TRP A 227 -10.83 23.25 -6.51
CA TRP A 227 -10.00 23.27 -7.73
C TRP A 227 -8.76 24.15 -7.57
N HIS A 228 -8.92 25.35 -7.01
CA HIS A 228 -7.80 26.25 -6.71
C HIS A 228 -6.80 25.59 -5.76
N TYR A 229 -7.29 24.94 -4.69
CA TYR A 229 -6.45 24.19 -3.77
C TYR A 229 -5.64 23.08 -4.47
N HIS A 230 -6.27 22.34 -5.39
CA HIS A 230 -5.59 21.29 -6.17
C HIS A 230 -4.50 21.87 -7.08
N HIS A 231 -4.75 23.03 -7.68
CA HIS A 231 -3.74 23.73 -8.46
C HIS A 231 -2.53 24.12 -7.59
N ASP A 232 -2.76 24.64 -6.38
CA ASP A 232 -1.70 25.00 -5.43
C ASP A 232 -0.91 23.77 -4.97
N VAL A 233 -1.59 22.67 -4.62
CA VAL A 233 -0.95 21.39 -4.28
C VAL A 233 -0.10 20.88 -5.45
N TYR A 234 -0.60 20.95 -6.68
CA TYR A 234 0.16 20.54 -7.86
C TYR A 234 1.39 21.43 -8.09
N SER A 235 1.21 22.74 -7.96
CA SER A 235 2.30 23.73 -8.07
C SER A 235 3.39 23.48 -7.02
N PHE A 236 3.01 23.25 -5.76
CA PHE A 236 3.92 22.86 -4.69
C PHE A 236 4.77 21.64 -5.07
N HIS A 237 4.14 20.56 -5.53
CA HIS A 237 4.82 19.31 -5.86
C HIS A 237 5.68 19.36 -7.14
N THR A 238 5.45 20.32 -8.03
CA THR A 238 6.13 20.39 -9.34
C THR A 238 7.12 21.54 -9.48
N LYS A 239 6.99 22.59 -8.66
CA LYS A 239 7.83 23.79 -8.74
C LYS A 239 8.63 24.03 -7.46
N PHE A 240 8.03 23.83 -6.30
CA PHE A 240 8.64 24.22 -5.01
C PHE A 240 9.35 23.07 -4.30
N LEU A 241 8.85 21.84 -4.42
CA LEU A 241 9.43 20.69 -3.72
C LEU A 241 10.77 20.23 -4.33
N ASN A 242 11.01 20.49 -5.62
CA ASN A 242 12.18 19.97 -6.35
C ASN A 242 13.52 20.60 -5.93
N THR A 243 13.49 21.77 -5.27
CA THR A 243 14.70 22.46 -4.79
C THR A 243 14.94 22.27 -3.29
N ALA A 244 14.00 21.63 -2.58
CA ALA A 244 14.13 21.33 -1.17
C ALA A 244 15.07 20.15 -0.92
N THR A 245 15.68 20.08 0.26
CA THR A 245 16.53 18.96 0.69
C THR A 245 16.21 18.57 2.12
N HIS A 246 16.43 17.31 2.47
CA HIS A 246 16.27 16.81 3.84
C HIS A 246 17.30 15.74 4.19
N THR A 247 17.91 15.82 5.37
CA THR A 247 18.98 14.91 5.81
C THR A 247 18.59 13.42 5.77
N TYR A 248 17.33 13.12 6.11
CA TYR A 248 16.76 11.76 6.06
C TYR A 248 16.11 11.39 4.72
N GLN A 249 16.23 12.21 3.67
CA GLN A 249 15.71 11.80 2.36
C GLN A 249 16.43 10.52 1.90
N SER A 250 15.70 9.68 1.17
CA SER A 250 16.16 8.36 0.75
C SER A 250 15.92 8.15 -0.74
N ASN A 251 16.85 7.48 -1.40
CA ASN A 251 16.70 7.20 -2.83
C ASN A 251 15.85 5.94 -3.08
N PRO A 252 14.82 6.02 -3.95
CA PRO A 252 13.90 4.91 -4.23
C PRO A 252 14.56 3.67 -4.82
N TRP A 253 15.72 3.81 -5.48
CA TRP A 253 16.52 2.66 -5.94
C TRP A 253 16.87 1.69 -4.80
N GLY A 254 17.01 2.20 -3.57
CA GLY A 254 17.42 1.41 -2.42
C GLY A 254 16.28 0.88 -1.56
N TRP A 255 15.02 1.17 -1.87
CA TRP A 255 13.91 0.88 -0.95
C TRP A 255 13.66 -0.62 -0.75
N LEU A 256 13.64 -1.41 -1.83
CA LEU A 256 13.37 -2.86 -1.74
C LEU A 256 14.39 -3.63 -0.90
N ILE A 257 15.62 -3.13 -0.81
CA ILE A 257 16.72 -3.73 -0.05
C ILE A 257 16.98 -3.02 1.28
N LEU A 258 16.11 -2.10 1.69
CA LEU A 258 16.24 -1.31 2.92
C LEU A 258 17.54 -0.51 3.01
N ASN A 259 18.07 0.05 1.91
CA ASN A 259 19.39 0.70 1.90
C ASN A 259 19.52 1.92 2.84
N ARG A 260 18.45 2.69 3.02
CA ARG A 260 18.43 3.88 3.91
C ARG A 260 17.06 4.05 4.57
N PRO A 261 16.88 3.62 5.84
CA PRO A 261 15.69 3.87 6.63
C PRO A 261 15.59 5.35 7.04
N VAL A 262 14.45 5.71 7.63
CA VAL A 262 14.15 7.08 8.09
C VAL A 262 13.92 7.05 9.59
N GLY A 263 14.63 7.91 10.33
CA GLY A 263 14.34 8.16 11.74
C GLY A 263 13.15 9.09 11.91
N VAL A 264 12.27 8.80 12.87
CA VAL A 264 11.09 9.61 13.18
C VAL A 264 11.03 10.08 14.62
N ASP A 265 11.80 9.46 15.51
CA ASP A 265 12.10 9.96 16.84
C ASP A 265 13.55 9.61 17.18
N ALA A 266 14.24 10.50 17.91
CA ALA A 266 15.58 10.23 18.42
C ALA A 266 15.86 11.08 19.69
N GLN A 267 16.27 10.41 20.76
CA GLN A 267 16.83 11.02 21.96
C GLN A 267 18.25 10.47 22.15
N LEU A 268 19.25 11.31 21.94
CA LEU A 268 20.66 10.92 21.94
C LEU A 268 21.35 11.31 23.25
N ASN A 269 22.51 10.70 23.51
CA ASN A 269 23.42 11.09 24.59
C ASN A 269 22.82 11.05 26.00
N ILE A 270 21.98 10.06 26.30
CA ILE A 270 21.41 9.87 27.64
C ILE A 270 22.52 9.30 28.55
N SER A 271 22.94 10.08 29.55
CA SER A 271 24.03 9.71 30.45
C SER A 271 23.69 8.51 31.36
N PRO A 272 24.69 7.73 31.79
CA PRO A 272 24.50 6.70 32.81
C PRO A 272 23.83 7.25 34.07
N GLY A 273 22.85 6.52 34.61
CA GLY A 273 22.03 6.94 35.74
C GLY A 273 20.84 7.85 35.39
N ALA A 274 20.79 8.41 34.18
CA ALA A 274 19.64 9.20 33.72
C ALA A 274 18.61 8.32 33.00
N GLN A 275 17.33 8.52 33.31
CA GLN A 275 16.19 7.86 32.63
C GLN A 275 16.26 6.32 32.60
N GLY A 276 17.01 5.71 33.52
CA GLY A 276 17.24 4.26 33.58
C GLY A 276 18.41 3.75 32.72
N CYS A 277 19.28 4.62 32.20
CA CYS A 277 20.45 4.22 31.42
C CYS A 277 21.50 3.53 32.32
N ASP A 278 21.84 2.29 31.96
CA ASP A 278 22.81 1.42 32.64
C ASP A 278 24.12 1.26 31.86
N ALA A 279 24.37 2.12 30.87
CA ALA A 279 25.57 2.06 30.05
C ALA A 279 26.86 2.19 30.89
N ALA A 280 27.92 1.50 30.46
CA ALA A 280 29.23 1.57 31.09
C ALA A 280 29.79 3.00 31.12
N THR A 281 30.68 3.28 32.08
CA THR A 281 31.37 4.56 32.21
C THR A 281 32.04 4.96 30.88
N GLY A 282 31.76 6.16 30.40
CA GLY A 282 32.26 6.66 29.10
C GLY A 282 31.37 6.33 27.90
N SER A 283 30.24 5.65 28.09
CA SER A 283 29.20 5.44 27.07
C SER A 283 27.89 6.13 27.47
N THR A 284 27.00 6.31 26.50
CA THR A 284 25.64 6.81 26.71
C THR A 284 24.60 5.83 26.17
N CYS A 285 23.34 6.05 26.52
CA CYS A 285 22.18 5.41 25.91
C CYS A 285 21.50 6.34 24.91
N LEU A 286 20.60 5.77 24.12
CA LEU A 286 19.68 6.52 23.26
C LEU A 286 18.31 5.83 23.17
N ARG A 287 17.33 6.60 22.71
CA ARG A 287 16.06 6.09 22.16
C ARG A 287 15.96 6.52 20.71
N GLN A 288 15.43 5.65 19.87
CA GLN A 288 15.19 5.99 18.47
C GLN A 288 14.07 5.13 17.91
N VAL A 289 13.21 5.76 17.11
CA VAL A 289 12.25 5.05 16.27
C VAL A 289 12.69 5.16 14.81
N LEU A 290 12.98 4.01 14.21
CA LEU A 290 13.34 3.89 12.80
C LEU A 290 12.21 3.25 11.99
N LEU A 291 11.84 3.90 10.88
CA LEU A 291 11.03 3.32 9.82
C LEU A 291 11.90 2.38 8.98
N LEU A 292 12.21 1.22 9.56
CA LEU A 292 13.00 0.14 8.97
C LEU A 292 12.12 -1.11 8.88
N GLY A 293 11.98 -1.66 7.68
CA GLY A 293 11.32 -2.95 7.46
C GLY A 293 12.08 -4.11 8.09
N ASN A 294 11.41 -5.25 8.30
CA ASN A 294 12.09 -6.46 8.77
C ASN A 294 13.00 -7.00 7.64
N PRO A 295 14.34 -7.06 7.80
CA PRO A 295 15.23 -7.46 6.71
C PRO A 295 14.93 -8.85 6.14
N VAL A 296 14.44 -9.78 6.97
CA VAL A 296 14.03 -11.11 6.51
C VAL A 296 12.86 -11.00 5.53
N VAL A 297 11.83 -10.22 5.88
CA VAL A 297 10.63 -10.00 5.04
C VAL A 297 10.99 -9.29 3.74
N TRP A 298 11.81 -8.24 3.81
CA TRP A 298 12.13 -7.40 2.66
C TRP A 298 13.10 -8.05 1.70
N TRP A 299 14.16 -8.69 2.19
CA TRP A 299 15.14 -9.34 1.31
C TRP A 299 14.59 -10.63 0.71
N PHE A 300 13.91 -11.46 1.51
CA PHE A 300 13.22 -12.63 0.97
C PHE A 300 12.08 -12.21 0.02
N GLY A 301 11.30 -11.18 0.38
CA GLY A 301 10.27 -10.61 -0.47
C GLY A 301 10.82 -10.07 -1.79
N THR A 302 12.00 -9.45 -1.78
CA THR A 302 12.67 -8.94 -3.00
C THR A 302 13.13 -10.10 -3.88
N ALA A 303 13.72 -11.14 -3.31
CA ALA A 303 14.03 -12.36 -4.07
C ALA A 303 12.75 -13.00 -4.65
N ALA A 304 11.66 -13.03 -3.87
CA ALA A 304 10.37 -13.52 -4.32
C ALA A 304 9.74 -12.63 -5.39
N ALA A 305 9.99 -11.32 -5.38
CA ALA A 305 9.55 -10.40 -6.44
C ALA A 305 10.25 -10.71 -7.76
N LEU A 306 11.56 -10.99 -7.74
CA LEU A 306 12.30 -11.44 -8.93
C LEU A 306 11.75 -12.78 -9.44
N TRP A 307 11.51 -13.73 -8.54
CA TRP A 307 10.85 -14.99 -8.90
C TRP A 307 9.46 -14.77 -9.50
N SER A 308 8.69 -13.82 -8.98
CA SER A 308 7.35 -13.50 -9.46
C SER A 308 7.35 -13.08 -10.93
N VAL A 309 8.39 -12.37 -11.40
CA VAL A 309 8.55 -12.05 -12.83
C VAL A 309 8.72 -13.33 -13.64
N VAL A 310 9.62 -14.22 -13.21
CA VAL A 310 9.89 -15.50 -13.89
C VAL A 310 8.65 -16.39 -13.89
N ALA A 311 7.95 -16.50 -12.76
CA ALA A 311 6.76 -17.32 -12.63
C ALA A 311 5.57 -16.75 -13.43
N TRP A 312 5.42 -15.42 -13.48
CA TRP A 312 4.35 -14.80 -14.26
C TRP A 312 4.55 -14.99 -15.77
N ILE A 313 5.78 -14.86 -16.27
CA ILE A 313 6.09 -15.00 -17.70
C ILE A 313 6.22 -16.47 -18.10
N GLY A 314 7.07 -17.22 -17.41
CA GLY A 314 7.43 -18.59 -17.74
C GLY A 314 6.32 -19.59 -17.40
N LYS A 315 5.85 -19.58 -16.15
CA LYS A 315 4.75 -20.47 -15.71
C LYS A 315 3.36 -19.98 -16.10
N ARG A 316 3.25 -18.73 -16.58
CA ARG A 316 1.99 -18.07 -16.92
C ARG A 316 0.98 -18.05 -15.76
N ASP A 317 1.49 -18.00 -14.54
CA ASP A 317 0.66 -17.97 -13.34
C ASP A 317 0.23 -16.52 -13.04
N TRP A 318 -1.06 -16.27 -13.19
CA TRP A 318 -1.68 -14.96 -13.03
C TRP A 318 -1.54 -14.38 -11.62
N ARG A 319 -1.33 -15.21 -10.60
CA ARG A 319 -1.21 -14.78 -9.19
C ARG A 319 0.02 -13.89 -9.00
N TYR A 320 1.13 -14.26 -9.65
CA TYR A 320 2.36 -13.48 -9.64
C TYR A 320 2.24 -12.17 -10.43
N GLY A 321 1.29 -12.07 -11.36
CA GLY A 321 0.97 -10.80 -12.02
C GLY A 321 0.49 -9.72 -11.03
N ILE A 322 -0.22 -10.10 -9.95
CA ILE A 322 -0.60 -9.16 -8.88
C ILE A 322 0.65 -8.60 -8.20
N VAL A 323 1.61 -9.47 -7.89
CA VAL A 323 2.85 -9.11 -7.21
C VAL A 323 3.67 -8.17 -8.08
N VAL A 324 3.92 -8.54 -9.33
CA VAL A 324 4.77 -7.76 -10.25
C VAL A 324 4.14 -6.41 -10.54
N VAL A 325 2.85 -6.37 -10.90
CA VAL A 325 2.15 -5.09 -11.18
C VAL A 325 2.05 -4.24 -9.92
N GLY A 326 1.76 -4.85 -8.77
CA GLY A 326 1.67 -4.14 -7.50
C GLY A 326 2.98 -3.47 -7.10
N ILE A 327 4.10 -4.21 -7.11
CA ILE A 327 5.42 -3.66 -6.82
C ILE A 327 5.79 -2.60 -7.85
N ALA A 328 5.67 -2.89 -9.15
CA ALA A 328 6.05 -1.95 -10.20
C ALA A 328 5.26 -0.63 -10.11
N ALA A 329 3.95 -0.70 -9.91
CA ALA A 329 3.09 0.49 -9.87
C ALA A 329 3.25 1.33 -8.60
N THR A 330 3.65 0.71 -7.48
CA THR A 330 3.90 1.43 -6.21
C THR A 330 5.35 1.92 -6.08
N TRP A 331 6.28 1.36 -6.86
CA TRP A 331 7.71 1.67 -6.78
C TRP A 331 8.23 2.54 -7.94
N LEU A 332 8.06 2.10 -9.19
CA LEU A 332 8.70 2.71 -10.35
C LEU A 332 8.38 4.20 -10.55
N PRO A 333 7.15 4.69 -10.28
CA PRO A 333 6.87 6.12 -10.40
C PRO A 333 7.79 6.99 -9.55
N TRP A 334 8.25 6.51 -8.39
CA TRP A 334 9.16 7.26 -7.52
C TRP A 334 10.54 7.46 -8.13
N LEU A 335 11.00 6.58 -9.02
CA LEU A 335 12.29 6.73 -9.70
C LEU A 335 12.36 8.02 -10.54
N ARG A 336 11.21 8.49 -11.04
CA ARG A 336 11.11 9.78 -11.76
C ARG A 336 11.27 10.99 -10.84
N TYR A 337 11.04 10.82 -9.55
CA TYR A 337 11.05 11.89 -8.55
C TYR A 337 12.19 11.70 -7.54
N ALA A 338 13.28 11.05 -7.94
CA ALA A 338 14.42 10.76 -7.07
C ALA A 338 15.27 12.00 -6.73
N ASP A 339 15.02 13.12 -7.40
CA ASP A 339 15.69 14.41 -7.28
C ASP A 339 15.10 15.32 -6.20
N ARG A 340 13.93 14.96 -5.63
CA ARG A 340 13.27 15.74 -4.58
C ARG A 340 13.26 14.99 -3.22
N PRO A 341 12.91 15.65 -2.10
CA PRO A 341 12.79 14.99 -0.80
C PRO A 341 11.70 13.92 -0.81
N ILE A 342 12.12 12.66 -0.84
CA ILE A 342 11.26 11.48 -0.70
C ILE A 342 11.87 10.50 0.28
N PHE A 343 11.03 9.68 0.89
CA PHE A 343 11.38 8.93 2.10
C PHE A 343 11.00 7.46 1.96
N SER A 344 11.80 6.59 2.59
CA SER A 344 11.68 5.15 2.41
C SER A 344 10.35 4.61 2.93
N TYR A 345 9.70 5.30 3.85
CA TYR A 345 8.39 4.87 4.38
C TYR A 345 7.25 4.91 3.35
N TYR A 346 7.41 5.61 2.22
CA TYR A 346 6.48 5.50 1.09
C TYR A 346 6.40 4.07 0.52
N SER A 347 7.43 3.26 0.77
CA SER A 347 7.46 1.85 0.40
C SER A 347 6.48 0.97 1.17
N ILE A 348 5.76 1.48 2.18
CA ILE A 348 4.67 0.74 2.85
C ILE A 348 3.60 0.25 1.85
N THR A 349 3.40 0.98 0.76
CA THR A 349 2.48 0.56 -0.33
C THR A 349 3.01 -0.61 -1.16
N ILE A 350 4.33 -0.86 -1.13
CA ILE A 350 5.00 -1.99 -1.79
C ILE A 350 4.91 -3.26 -0.93
N LEU A 351 4.97 -3.11 0.40
CA LEU A 351 5.04 -4.21 1.37
C LEU A 351 3.98 -5.31 1.16
N PRO A 352 2.67 -5.02 0.95
CA PRO A 352 1.68 -6.08 0.76
C PRO A 352 1.99 -6.99 -0.43
N PHE A 353 2.58 -6.43 -1.48
CA PHE A 353 2.94 -7.19 -2.68
C PHE A 353 4.23 -7.99 -2.48
N LEU A 354 5.20 -7.47 -1.72
CA LEU A 354 6.37 -8.25 -1.28
C LEU A 354 5.96 -9.45 -0.42
N VAL A 355 5.07 -9.23 0.55
CA VAL A 355 4.52 -10.29 1.41
C VAL A 355 3.75 -11.32 0.57
N LEU A 356 2.93 -10.87 -0.38
CA LEU A 356 2.22 -11.78 -1.26
C LEU A 356 3.19 -12.62 -2.12
N GLY A 357 4.20 -11.99 -2.71
CA GLY A 357 5.24 -12.67 -3.48
C GLY A 357 5.99 -13.71 -2.64
N ALA A 358 6.44 -13.31 -1.45
CA ALA A 358 7.07 -14.19 -0.48
C ALA A 358 6.17 -15.38 -0.15
N THR A 359 4.88 -15.16 0.10
CA THR A 359 3.91 -16.21 0.43
C THR A 359 3.71 -17.19 -0.72
N LEU A 360 3.59 -16.69 -1.96
CA LEU A 360 3.46 -17.55 -3.14
C LEU A 360 4.72 -18.40 -3.34
N LEU A 361 5.90 -17.80 -3.19
CA LEU A 361 7.18 -18.53 -3.26
C LEU A 361 7.30 -19.57 -2.14
N LEU A 362 6.91 -19.27 -0.91
CA LEU A 362 6.87 -20.24 0.19
C LEU A 362 5.95 -21.42 -0.13
N GLY A 363 4.82 -21.17 -0.78
CA GLY A 363 3.93 -22.23 -1.27
C GLY A 363 4.60 -23.14 -2.30
N GLU A 364 5.42 -22.60 -3.19
CA GLU A 364 6.21 -23.42 -4.13
C GLU A 364 7.35 -24.18 -3.45
N ILE A 365 8.04 -23.55 -2.49
CA ILE A 365 9.11 -24.17 -1.71
C ILE A 365 8.58 -25.37 -0.92
N LEU A 366 7.41 -25.23 -0.30
CA LEU A 366 6.72 -26.29 0.45
C LEU A 366 6.48 -27.54 -0.42
N GLY A 367 6.24 -27.34 -1.71
CA GLY A 367 6.07 -28.40 -2.70
C GLY A 367 4.63 -28.88 -2.85
N PRO A 368 4.33 -29.60 -3.94
CA PRO A 368 2.97 -30.06 -4.24
C PRO A 368 2.54 -31.21 -3.32
N PRO A 369 1.22 -31.51 -3.22
CA PRO A 369 0.69 -32.52 -2.29
C PRO A 369 1.21 -33.94 -2.55
N ASP A 370 1.56 -34.25 -3.79
CA ASP A 370 2.06 -35.54 -4.28
C ASP A 370 3.59 -35.68 -4.17
N ALA A 371 4.30 -34.64 -3.70
CA ALA A 371 5.74 -34.72 -3.49
C ALA A 371 6.10 -35.73 -2.39
N THR A 372 7.28 -36.35 -2.53
CA THR A 372 7.80 -37.31 -1.55
C THR A 372 7.86 -36.69 -0.14
N ALA A 373 7.70 -37.53 0.89
CA ALA A 373 7.75 -37.08 2.29
C ALA A 373 9.03 -36.30 2.60
N LYS A 374 10.19 -36.75 2.07
CA LYS A 374 11.47 -36.05 2.20
C LYS A 374 11.45 -34.66 1.55
N ARG A 375 10.91 -34.51 0.33
CA ARG A 375 10.85 -33.21 -0.37
C ARG A 375 9.93 -32.23 0.36
N ARG A 376 8.78 -32.71 0.87
CA ARG A 376 7.85 -31.89 1.65
C ARG A 376 8.43 -31.51 3.02
N ALA A 377 9.13 -32.42 3.69
CA ALA A 377 9.83 -32.12 4.94
C ALA A 377 10.86 -30.99 4.74
N ILE A 378 11.73 -31.11 3.73
CA ILE A 378 12.70 -30.06 3.39
C ILE A 378 12.00 -28.73 3.07
N GLY A 379 10.94 -28.76 2.26
CA GLY A 379 10.17 -27.56 1.91
C GLY A 379 9.53 -26.90 3.13
N ALA A 380 8.94 -27.70 4.02
CA ALA A 380 8.34 -27.23 5.25
C ALA A 380 9.39 -26.66 6.22
N THR A 381 10.56 -27.29 6.33
CA THR A 381 11.68 -26.76 7.12
C THR A 381 12.12 -25.41 6.60
N ILE A 382 12.38 -25.26 5.30
CA ILE A 382 12.80 -23.98 4.70
C ILE A 382 11.73 -22.91 4.91
N ALA A 383 10.47 -23.23 4.62
CA ALA A 383 9.37 -22.28 4.76
C ALA A 383 9.16 -21.86 6.24
N GLY A 384 9.22 -22.83 7.16
CA GLY A 384 9.14 -22.59 8.59
C GLY A 384 10.31 -21.74 9.10
N SER A 385 11.54 -21.99 8.62
CA SER A 385 12.71 -21.20 8.97
C SER A 385 12.56 -19.73 8.60
N VAL A 386 11.97 -19.40 7.44
CA VAL A 386 11.70 -17.99 7.06
C VAL A 386 10.76 -17.32 8.07
N LEU A 387 9.70 -18.01 8.51
CA LEU A 387 8.76 -17.46 9.50
C LEU A 387 9.41 -17.30 10.88
N VAL A 388 10.18 -18.30 11.32
CA VAL A 388 10.91 -18.22 12.60
C VAL A 388 11.94 -17.11 12.58
N LEU A 389 12.73 -16.98 11.50
CA LEU A 389 13.69 -15.90 11.35
C LEU A 389 13.02 -14.53 11.30
N THR A 390 11.82 -14.43 10.72
CA THR A 390 11.03 -13.19 10.75
C THR A 390 10.70 -12.78 12.19
N LEU A 391 10.23 -13.72 13.01
CA LEU A 391 9.95 -13.48 14.43
C LEU A 391 11.22 -13.11 15.23
N VAL A 392 12.31 -13.85 15.02
CA VAL A 392 13.60 -13.58 15.70
C VAL A 392 14.15 -12.21 15.31
N ALA A 393 14.12 -11.87 14.02
CA ALA A 393 14.51 -10.55 13.55
C ALA A 393 13.60 -9.47 14.15
N PHE A 394 12.30 -9.74 14.29
CA PHE A 394 11.38 -8.78 14.89
C PHE A 394 11.73 -8.50 16.36
N ILE A 395 12.00 -9.54 17.14
CA ILE A 395 12.45 -9.41 18.53
C ILE A 395 13.80 -8.68 18.60
N PHE A 396 14.72 -8.99 17.69
CA PHE A 396 16.03 -8.34 17.64
C PHE A 396 15.90 -6.83 17.40
N PHE A 397 15.10 -6.41 16.43
CA PHE A 397 14.89 -5.00 16.08
C PHE A 397 13.85 -4.28 16.94
N TRP A 398 13.15 -4.98 17.84
CA TRP A 398 12.11 -4.42 18.70
C TRP A 398 12.49 -3.06 19.33
N PRO A 399 13.67 -2.89 19.96
CA PRO A 399 13.99 -1.65 20.65
C PRO A 399 13.99 -0.39 19.76
N ILE A 400 14.45 -0.53 18.51
CA ILE A 400 14.52 0.59 17.54
C ILE A 400 13.18 0.85 16.84
N TRP A 401 12.18 0.00 17.07
CA TRP A 401 10.82 0.23 16.61
C TRP A 401 9.96 0.76 17.76
N THR A 402 10.20 0.36 19.01
CA THR A 402 9.36 0.70 20.16
C THR A 402 9.82 1.87 20.99
N ASP A 403 10.92 2.53 20.61
CA ASP A 403 11.51 3.64 21.36
C ASP A 403 12.06 3.21 22.73
N GLU A 404 12.60 1.99 22.82
CA GLU A 404 13.22 1.52 24.05
C GLU A 404 14.58 2.18 24.27
N LEU A 405 14.90 2.39 25.55
CA LEU A 405 16.21 2.90 25.96
C LEU A 405 17.24 1.78 25.83
N ILE A 406 18.25 1.99 24.98
CA ILE A 406 19.34 1.04 24.79
C ILE A 406 20.69 1.75 24.77
N SER A 407 21.75 1.02 25.11
CA SER A 407 23.13 1.51 24.99
C SER A 407 23.48 1.80 23.53
N ASN A 408 24.42 2.73 23.29
CA ASN A 408 24.95 2.96 21.92
C ASN A 408 25.53 1.68 21.30
N ALA A 409 26.16 0.82 22.10
CA ALA A 409 26.71 -0.44 21.63
C ALA A 409 25.61 -1.40 21.14
N ASP A 410 24.50 -1.50 21.87
CA ASP A 410 23.37 -2.35 21.48
C ASP A 410 22.60 -1.80 20.28
N TRP A 411 22.47 -0.47 20.19
CA TRP A 411 21.94 0.17 19.00
C TRP A 411 22.82 -0.09 17.77
N ALA A 412 24.14 0.05 17.90
CA ALA A 412 25.08 -0.18 16.81
C ALA A 412 25.03 -1.63 16.26
N LYS A 413 24.79 -2.63 17.12
CA LYS A 413 24.58 -4.04 16.68
C LYS A 413 23.41 -4.19 15.71
N ARG A 414 22.42 -3.29 15.74
CA ARG A 414 21.25 -3.29 14.86
C ARG A 414 21.48 -2.51 13.57
N MET A 415 22.52 -1.68 13.50
CA MET A 415 22.85 -0.92 12.31
C MET A 415 23.73 -1.74 11.36
N PHE A 416 23.09 -2.62 10.58
CA PHE A 416 23.80 -3.53 9.68
C PHE A 416 24.57 -2.81 8.57
N PHE A 417 24.09 -1.64 8.14
CA PHE A 417 24.78 -0.81 7.16
C PHE A 417 25.06 0.58 7.72
N LYS A 418 26.22 1.14 7.37
CA LYS A 418 26.57 2.54 7.73
C LYS A 418 25.52 3.56 7.28
N ARG A 419 24.78 3.26 6.19
CA ARG A 419 23.72 4.13 5.65
C ARG A 419 22.43 4.13 6.48
N TRP A 420 22.31 3.24 7.47
CA TRP A 420 21.21 3.23 8.43
C TRP A 420 21.38 4.24 9.56
N ILE A 421 22.56 4.85 9.63
CA ILE A 421 22.96 5.89 10.57
C ILE A 421 22.68 7.27 9.95
#